data_AF-A0A932HVE9-F1
#
_entry.id   AF-A0A932HVE9-F1
#
_cell.length_a   1.000
_cell.length_b   1.000
_cell.length_c   1.000
_cell.angle_alpha   90.00
_cell.angle_beta   90.00
_cell.angle_gamma   90.00
#
_symmetry.space_group_name_H-M   'P 1'
#
loop_
_entity.id
_entity.type
_entity.pdbx_description
1 polymer ?
#
loop_
_entity_poly.entity_id
_entity_poly.type
_entity_poly.pdbx_seq_one_letter_code
_entity_poly.pdbx_strand_id
1 'polypeptide(L)'
;MTARFTARASFVFMLCATAFFAVAVSLYVFRTANAANPFAIQFPVAELGNCGSMEECRAYCDDAKNGEACAAFAESRGLASKKDVEQARA
;
A
#
# COMPACT_ATOMS: atom_id res chain seq x y z
N MET A 1 -48.80 22.20 7.38
CA MET A 1 -47.62 22.66 6.60
C MET A 1 -46.30 21.99 7.03
N THR A 2 -46.33 20.82 7.68
CA THR A 2 -45.15 20.17 8.28
C THR A 2 -44.60 18.98 7.47
N ALA A 3 -45.40 18.37 6.60
CA ALA A 3 -45.01 17.15 5.85
C ALA A 3 -44.07 17.38 4.66
N ARG A 4 -44.10 18.56 4.03
CA ARG A 4 -43.18 18.91 2.92
C ARG A 4 -41.77 19.28 3.40
N PHE A 5 -41.63 19.65 4.68
CA PHE A 5 -40.37 20.07 5.29
C PHE A 5 -39.55 18.85 5.77
N THR A 6 -40.22 17.86 6.35
CA THR A 6 -39.61 16.57 6.73
C THR A 6 -39.20 15.75 5.51
N ALA A 7 -39.99 15.74 4.42
CA ALA A 7 -39.61 15.06 3.18
C ALA A 7 -38.36 15.67 2.52
N ARG A 8 -38.23 17.01 2.52
CA ARG A 8 -37.02 17.70 2.03
C ARG A 8 -35.82 17.47 2.92
N ALA A 9 -35.98 17.51 4.25
CA ALA A 9 -34.91 17.24 5.20
C ALA A 9 -34.42 15.77 5.14
N SER A 10 -35.34 14.81 5.00
CA SER A 10 -35.00 13.40 4.83
C SER A 10 -34.33 13.10 3.49
N PHE A 11 -34.75 13.77 2.40
CA PHE A 11 -34.11 13.63 1.09
C PHE A 11 -32.70 14.23 1.08
N VAL A 12 -32.51 15.39 1.73
CA VAL A 12 -31.19 16.01 1.89
C VAL A 12 -30.28 15.14 2.76
N PHE A 13 -30.78 14.60 3.87
CA PHE A 13 -30.00 13.70 4.72
C PHE A 13 -29.57 12.42 3.97
N MET A 14 -30.47 11.84 3.17
CA MET A 14 -30.17 10.66 2.37
C MET A 14 -29.13 10.94 1.28
N LEU A 15 -29.21 12.08 0.59
CA LEU A 15 -28.22 12.51 -0.40
C LEU A 15 -26.85 12.82 0.23
N CYS A 16 -26.82 13.44 1.41
CA CYS A 16 -25.58 13.67 2.13
C CYS A 16 -24.94 12.37 2.63
N ALA A 17 -25.75 11.41 3.09
CA ALA A 17 -25.26 10.11 3.54
C ALA A 17 -24.69 9.28 2.39
N THR A 18 -25.33 9.27 1.22
CA THR A 18 -24.81 8.58 0.04
C THR A 18 -23.58 9.28 -0.53
N ALA A 19 -23.53 10.62 -0.53
CA ALA A 19 -22.33 11.37 -0.92
C ALA A 19 -21.16 11.08 0.03
N PHE A 20 -21.40 11.06 1.34
CA PHE A 20 -20.37 10.73 2.32
C PHE A 20 -19.87 9.30 2.17
N PHE A 21 -20.78 8.34 1.97
CA PHE A 21 -20.43 6.96 1.71
C PHE A 21 -19.66 6.79 0.40
N ALA A 22 -20.08 7.47 -0.67
CA ALA A 22 -19.39 7.47 -1.95
C ALA A 22 -17.98 8.07 -1.82
N VAL A 23 -17.81 9.20 -1.12
CA VAL A 23 -16.50 9.81 -0.86
C VAL A 23 -15.62 8.86 -0.04
N ALA A 24 -16.17 8.24 1.02
CA ALA A 24 -15.44 7.27 1.83
C ALA A 24 -15.00 6.04 1.02
N VAL A 25 -15.87 5.50 0.17
CA VAL A 25 -15.57 4.38 -0.73
C VAL A 25 -14.52 4.79 -1.78
N SER A 26 -14.65 5.97 -2.40
CA SER A 26 -13.65 6.48 -3.35
C SER A 26 -12.27 6.65 -2.71
N LEU A 27 -12.20 7.19 -1.48
CA LEU A 27 -10.95 7.32 -0.74
C LEU A 27 -10.37 5.95 -0.36
N TYR A 28 -11.21 4.98 -0.01
CA TYR A 28 -10.78 3.62 0.31
C TYR A 28 -10.22 2.89 -0.92
N VAL A 29 -10.91 2.95 -2.06
CA VAL A 29 -10.46 2.34 -3.32
C VAL A 29 -9.15 2.97 -3.82
N PHE A 30 -8.97 4.29 -3.64
CA PHE A 30 -7.71 4.95 -4.01
C PHE A 30 -6.50 4.45 -3.20
N ARG A 31 -6.72 3.93 -1.97
CA ARG A 31 -5.66 3.30 -1.17
C ARG A 31 -5.30 1.91 -1.67
N THR A 32 -6.25 1.15 -2.22
CA THR A 32 -6.04 -0.26 -2.59
C THR A 32 -5.65 -0.46 -4.06
N ALA A 33 -5.87 0.53 -4.93
CA ALA A 33 -5.54 0.44 -6.35
C ALA A 33 -4.04 0.43 -6.67
N ASN A 34 -3.15 0.58 -5.68
CA ASN A 34 -1.71 0.73 -5.89
C ASN A 34 -0.91 -0.60 -5.82
N ALA A 35 -1.57 -1.76 -5.93
CA ALA A 35 -0.91 -3.07 -5.85
C ALA A 35 -0.91 -3.80 -7.21
N ALA A 36 -0.01 -3.42 -8.11
CA ALA A 36 0.24 -4.08 -9.40
C ALA A 36 1.48 -4.99 -9.39
N ASN A 37 1.91 -5.48 -8.22
CA ASN A 37 3.10 -6.32 -8.08
C ASN A 37 2.71 -7.76 -7.66
N PRO A 38 3.11 -8.80 -8.42
CA PRO A 38 2.90 -10.21 -8.04
C PRO A 38 3.53 -10.60 -6.70
N PHE A 39 4.48 -9.82 -6.19
CA PHE A 39 5.13 -10.01 -4.90
C PHE A 39 4.56 -9.13 -3.76
N ALA A 40 3.49 -8.38 -4.01
CA ALA A 40 2.81 -7.51 -3.03
C ALA A 40 3.75 -6.56 -2.25
N ILE A 41 4.90 -6.17 -2.83
CA ILE A 41 5.79 -5.17 -2.26
C ILE A 41 5.10 -3.81 -2.35
N GLN A 42 4.91 -3.15 -1.21
CA GLN A 42 4.37 -1.80 -1.14
C GLN A 42 5.53 -0.81 -1.08
N PHE A 43 5.50 0.19 -1.96
CA PHE A 43 6.46 1.29 -1.97
C PHE A 43 5.88 2.52 -1.25
N PRO A 44 6.73 3.36 -0.64
CA PRO A 44 8.19 3.20 -0.51
C PRO A 44 8.60 2.24 0.62
N VAL A 45 9.73 1.54 0.45
CA VAL A 45 10.24 0.55 1.43
C VAL A 45 11.18 1.24 2.43
N ALA A 46 10.66 1.59 3.60
CA ALA A 46 11.39 2.34 4.63
C ALA A 46 12.66 1.64 5.11
N GLU A 47 12.65 0.30 5.18
CA GLU A 47 13.76 -0.52 5.64
C GLU A 47 14.94 -0.57 4.66
N LEU A 48 14.70 -0.24 3.38
CA LEU A 48 15.71 -0.22 2.30
C LEU A 48 16.00 1.21 1.84
N GLY A 49 16.10 2.15 2.78
CA GLY A 49 16.41 3.55 2.48
C GLY A 49 15.25 4.32 1.83
N ASN A 50 14.02 3.87 2.05
CA ASN A 50 12.79 4.49 1.53
C ASN A 50 12.70 4.50 0.00
N CYS A 51 13.20 3.45 -0.66
CA CYS A 51 13.11 3.29 -2.11
C CYS A 51 11.64 3.24 -2.58
N GLY A 52 11.28 4.08 -3.55
CA GLY A 52 9.92 4.30 -4.05
C GLY A 52 9.53 3.45 -5.26
N SER A 53 10.48 2.70 -5.83
CA SER A 53 10.27 1.84 -6.99
C SER A 53 11.15 0.59 -6.94
N MET A 54 10.86 -0.39 -7.79
CA MET A 54 11.66 -1.61 -7.87
C MET A 54 13.09 -1.32 -8.35
N GLU A 55 13.24 -0.38 -9.29
CA GLU A 55 14.54 0.08 -9.80
C GLU A 55 15.37 0.75 -8.70
N GLU A 56 14.75 1.59 -7.88
CA GLU A 56 15.42 2.25 -6.75
C GLU A 56 15.83 1.24 -5.68
N CYS A 57 14.95 0.30 -5.33
CA CYS A 57 15.29 -0.74 -4.36
C CYS A 57 16.39 -1.67 -4.89
N ARG A 58 16.38 -1.97 -6.19
CA ARG A 58 17.46 -2.73 -6.83
C ARG A 58 18.79 -1.97 -6.73
N ALA A 59 18.81 -0.69 -7.10
CA ALA A 59 20.01 0.12 -7.00
C ALA A 59 20.54 0.21 -5.56
N TYR A 60 19.64 0.29 -4.56
CA TYR A 60 20.00 0.21 -3.14
C TYR A 60 20.66 -1.13 -2.80
N CYS A 61 20.08 -2.25 -3.26
CA CYS A 61 20.58 -3.59 -2.97
C CYS A 61 21.83 -4.00 -3.76
N ASP A 62 22.10 -3.37 -4.90
CA ASP A 62 23.30 -3.60 -5.69
C ASP A 62 24.57 -3.02 -5.00
N ASP A 63 24.41 -2.15 -3.99
CA ASP A 63 25.51 -1.76 -3.10
C ASP A 63 25.81 -2.88 -2.09
N ALA A 64 27.05 -3.38 -2.10
CA ALA A 64 27.52 -4.42 -1.20
C ALA A 64 27.32 -4.09 0.29
N LYS A 65 27.28 -2.79 0.66
CA LYS A 65 27.03 -2.35 2.04
C LYS A 65 25.59 -2.59 2.50
N ASN A 66 24.65 -2.73 1.56
CA ASN A 66 23.22 -2.88 1.83
C ASN A 66 22.72 -4.33 1.68
N GLY A 67 23.59 -5.25 1.25
CA GLY A 67 23.22 -6.64 0.96
C GLY A 67 22.57 -7.36 2.14
N GLU A 68 23.04 -7.12 3.37
CA GLU A 68 22.45 -7.71 4.57
C GLU A 68 21.00 -7.23 4.80
N ALA A 69 20.74 -5.93 4.64
CA ALA A 69 19.41 -5.35 4.78
C ALA A 69 18.45 -5.89 3.72
N CYS A 70 18.92 -6.03 2.47
CA CYS A 70 18.14 -6.61 1.38
C CYS A 70 17.83 -8.09 1.60
N ALA A 71 18.79 -8.87 2.08
CA ALA A 71 18.61 -10.27 2.41
C ALA A 71 17.61 -10.46 3.57
N ALA A 72 17.72 -9.65 4.63
CA ALA A 72 16.79 -9.67 5.75
C ALA A 72 15.36 -9.28 5.33
N PHE A 73 15.22 -8.25 4.48
CA PHE A 73 13.94 -7.86 3.91
C PHE A 73 13.34 -9.00 3.08
N ALA A 74 14.12 -9.60 2.18
CA ALA A 74 13.67 -10.71 1.34
C ALA A 74 13.21 -11.93 2.17
N GLU A 75 13.94 -12.28 3.23
CA GLU A 75 13.54 -13.34 4.16
C GLU A 75 12.22 -13.02 4.86
N SER A 76 12.10 -11.80 5.42
CA SER A 76 10.92 -11.37 6.18
C SER A 76 9.63 -11.31 5.35
N ARG A 77 9.75 -11.11 4.04
CA ARG A 77 8.63 -11.02 3.09
C ARG A 77 8.41 -12.31 2.31
N GLY A 78 9.19 -13.36 2.58
CA GLY A 78 9.11 -14.63 1.86
C GLY A 78 9.51 -14.55 0.39
N LEU A 79 10.32 -13.54 0.02
CA LEU A 79 10.83 -13.34 -1.33
C LEU A 79 12.05 -14.24 -1.63
N ALA A 80 12.74 -14.70 -0.58
CA ALA A 80 13.86 -15.63 -0.66
C ALA A 80 13.75 -16.69 0.45
N SER A 81 14.16 -17.93 0.16
CA SER A 81 14.25 -18.95 1.21
C SER A 81 15.44 -18.67 2.12
N LYS A 82 15.41 -19.22 3.34
CA LYS A 82 16.56 -19.13 4.27
C LYS A 82 17.86 -19.61 3.65
N LYS A 83 17.76 -20.67 2.82
CA LYS A 83 18.90 -21.22 2.09
C LYS A 83 19.44 -20.25 1.05
N ASP A 84 18.57 -19.60 0.28
CA ASP A 84 18.98 -18.61 -0.72
C ASP A 84 19.65 -17.40 -0.07
N VAL A 85 19.15 -16.98 1.10
CA VAL A 85 19.70 -15.89 1.92
C VAL A 85 21.07 -16.25 2.48
N GLU A 86 21.23 -17.47 3.01
CA GLU A 86 22.51 -17.97 3.53
C GLU A 86 23.56 -18.06 2.41
N GLN A 87 23.17 -18.51 1.22
CA GLN A 87 24.04 -18.56 0.05
C GLN A 87 24.45 -17.16 -0.47
N ALA A 88 23.57 -16.16 -0.36
CA ALA A 88 23.87 -14.79 -0.78
C ALA A 88 24.76 -14.02 0.23
N ARG A 89 24.88 -14.52 1.47
CA ARG A 89 25.70 -13.93 2.54
C ARG A 89 27.09 -14.56 2.66
N ALA A 90 27.30 -15.73 2.05
CA ALA A 90 28.55 -16.48 2.06
C ALA A 90 29.52 -15.96 0.98
#